data_AF-A0A183CA64-F1
#
_entry.id   AF-A0A183CA64-F1
#
_cell.length_a   1.000
_cell.length_b   1.000
_cell.length_c   1.000
_cell.angle_alpha   90.00
_cell.angle_beta   90.00
_cell.angle_gamma   90.00
#
_symmetry.space_group_name_H-M   'P 1'
#
loop_
_entity.id
_entity.type
_entity.pdbx_description
1 polymer ?
#
loop_
_entity_poly.entity_id
_entity_poly.type
_entity_poly.pdbx_seq_one_letter_code
_entity_poly.pdbx_strand_id
1 'polypeptide(L)'
;MGPNLLHFNFTQVGYWKLVGATVSRITVSKGSLDFLNKNLDVDSKWDLEKSVVGASNIYGFKDYSFACGQTNPIVWKSSSDMAYAVGITLNNVQFQPFNATFMEGGKEADFLKFGWRVSDCQGLFSIGTWMGLVVALLLIGVLSFGFLMLNSVQTMDRFDDPKQKQLIISSKE
;
A
#
# COMPACT_ATOMS: atom_id res chain seq x y z
N MET A 1 -16.62 -2.23 34.33
CA MET A 1 -16.29 -2.25 32.89
C MET A 1 -15.57 -0.95 32.58
N GLY A 2 -14.26 -1.00 32.33
CA GLY A 2 -13.52 0.17 31.86
C GLY A 2 -13.91 0.51 30.41
N PRO A 3 -13.73 1.76 29.96
CA PRO A 3 -13.99 2.13 28.58
C PRO A 3 -13.01 1.45 27.62
N ASN A 4 -13.49 1.07 26.43
CA ASN A 4 -12.62 0.67 25.32
C ASN A 4 -12.01 1.93 24.71
N LEU A 5 -10.69 2.03 24.70
CA LEU A 5 -9.99 3.25 24.31
C LEU A 5 -8.88 2.96 23.29
N LEU A 6 -8.78 3.83 22.30
CA LEU A 6 -7.65 3.89 21.37
C LEU A 6 -6.70 4.99 21.83
N HIS A 7 -5.43 4.63 22.02
CA HIS A 7 -4.38 5.52 22.48
C HIS A 7 -3.59 6.05 21.28
N PHE A 8 -3.77 7.34 20.99
CA PHE A 8 -3.02 8.05 19.97
C PHE A 8 -1.91 8.88 20.61
N ASN A 9 -0.72 8.83 20.02
CA ASN A 9 0.37 9.72 20.38
C ASN A 9 0.50 10.81 19.31
N PHE A 10 0.52 12.06 19.77
CA PHE A 10 0.59 13.26 18.97
C PHE A 10 1.88 13.97 19.27
N THR A 11 2.68 14.26 18.25
CA THR A 11 3.94 14.97 18.43
C THR A 11 3.85 16.39 17.91
N GLN A 12 4.70 17.27 18.45
CA GLN A 12 4.75 18.68 18.04
C GLN A 12 5.17 18.85 16.57
N VAL A 13 5.77 17.82 15.95
CA VAL A 13 6.22 17.80 14.55
C VAL A 13 5.06 17.52 13.57
N GLY A 14 3.81 17.56 14.02
CA GLY A 14 2.64 17.47 13.15
C GLY A 14 2.32 16.06 12.65
N TYR A 15 2.76 15.01 13.35
CA TYR A 15 2.37 13.63 13.07
C TYR A 15 1.58 13.03 14.23
N TRP A 16 0.74 12.06 13.90
CA TRP A 16 -0.01 11.27 14.86
C TRP A 16 0.11 9.79 14.53
N LYS A 17 0.16 8.95 15.56
CA LYS A 17 0.26 7.50 15.41
C LYS A 17 -0.57 6.81 16.48
N LEU A 18 -1.23 5.71 16.10
CA LEU A 18 -1.85 4.81 17.08
C LEU A 18 -0.75 4.03 17.81
N VAL A 19 -0.69 4.18 19.14
CA VAL A 19 0.34 3.54 19.99
C VAL A 19 -0.23 2.36 20.76
N GLY A 20 -1.50 2.42 21.12
CA GLY A 20 -2.13 1.38 21.93
C GLY A 20 -3.64 1.30 21.70
N ALA A 21 -4.22 0.19 22.12
CA ALA A 21 -5.65 -0.01 22.22
C ALA A 21 -5.95 -0.82 23.48
N THR A 22 -6.77 -0.26 24.36
CA THR A 22 -7.25 -0.94 25.57
C THR A 22 -8.67 -1.43 25.29
N VAL A 23 -8.89 -2.73 25.50
CA VAL A 23 -10.20 -3.35 25.34
C VAL A 23 -10.59 -4.06 26.63
N SER A 24 -11.85 -3.93 27.02
CA SER A 24 -12.38 -4.48 28.27
C SER A 24 -12.76 -5.96 28.16
N ARG A 25 -13.30 -6.41 27.02
CA ARG A 25 -13.65 -7.82 26.78
C ARG A 25 -13.74 -8.08 25.28
N ILE A 26 -13.14 -9.19 24.82
CA ILE A 26 -13.31 -9.69 23.45
C ILE A 26 -13.83 -11.12 23.56
N THR A 27 -14.95 -11.43 22.91
CA THR A 27 -15.50 -12.77 22.86
C THR A 27 -15.46 -13.27 21.42
N VAL A 28 -14.69 -14.33 21.19
CA VAL A 28 -14.62 -14.99 19.87
C VAL A 28 -15.48 -16.23 19.92
N SER A 29 -16.60 -16.20 19.20
CA SER A 29 -17.47 -17.36 19.10
C SER A 29 -16.81 -18.41 18.21
N LYS A 30 -16.98 -19.69 18.56
CA LYS A 30 -16.43 -20.81 17.79
C LYS A 30 -16.89 -20.77 16.33
N GLY A 31 -18.16 -20.48 16.06
CA GLY A 31 -18.71 -20.44 14.70
C GLY A 31 -18.28 -21.65 13.86
N SER A 32 -17.69 -21.38 12.69
CA SER A 32 -17.09 -22.35 11.75
C SER A 32 -15.57 -22.54 11.93
N LEU A 33 -15.00 -22.11 13.06
CA LEU A 33 -13.57 -22.18 13.34
C LEU A 33 -13.25 -23.51 14.02
N ASP A 34 -12.90 -24.53 13.23
CA ASP A 34 -12.64 -25.89 13.71
C ASP A 34 -11.47 -25.98 14.69
N PHE A 35 -10.56 -25.00 14.68
CA PHE A 35 -9.45 -24.91 15.63
C PHE A 35 -9.86 -24.43 17.02
N LEU A 36 -11.08 -23.90 17.20
CA LEU A 36 -11.60 -23.50 18.50
C LEU A 36 -12.44 -24.63 19.10
N ASN A 37 -11.96 -25.22 20.19
CA ASN A 37 -12.72 -26.24 20.94
C ASN A 37 -13.94 -25.63 21.66
N LYS A 38 -13.84 -24.37 22.10
CA LYS A 38 -14.88 -23.61 22.80
C LYS A 38 -14.80 -22.13 22.42
N ASN A 39 -15.84 -21.36 22.74
CA ASN A 39 -15.79 -19.90 22.65
C ASN A 39 -14.62 -19.37 23.48
N LEU A 40 -13.85 -18.46 22.90
CA LEU A 40 -12.70 -17.86 23.54
C LEU A 40 -13.09 -16.50 24.10
N ASP A 41 -13.15 -16.43 25.44
CA ASP A 41 -13.30 -15.16 26.16
C ASP A 41 -11.90 -14.62 26.50
N VAL A 42 -11.57 -13.48 25.91
CA VAL A 42 -10.36 -12.71 26.18
C VAL A 42 -10.65 -11.78 27.36
N ASP A 43 -10.06 -12.08 28.51
CA ASP A 43 -10.22 -11.38 29.78
C ASP A 43 -8.83 -11.25 30.46
N SER A 44 -8.77 -11.25 31.79
CA SER A 44 -7.56 -11.05 32.63
C SER A 44 -6.34 -11.94 32.39
N LYS A 45 -6.46 -13.05 31.64
CA LYS A 45 -5.31 -13.88 31.23
C LYS A 45 -4.52 -13.28 30.05
N TRP A 46 -5.04 -12.23 29.44
CA TRP A 46 -4.46 -11.55 28.29
C TRP A 46 -3.98 -10.17 28.70
N ASP A 47 -2.87 -9.72 28.11
CA ASP A 47 -2.35 -8.38 28.36
C ASP A 47 -3.17 -7.34 27.56
N LEU A 48 -4.41 -7.10 28.00
CA LEU A 48 -5.37 -6.19 27.35
C LEU A 48 -4.92 -4.73 27.34
N GLU A 49 -3.99 -4.36 28.24
CA GLU A 49 -3.36 -3.04 28.28
C GLU A 49 -2.19 -2.89 27.30
N LYS A 50 -1.56 -4.01 26.89
CA LYS A 50 -0.39 -4.02 26.01
C LYS A 50 -0.75 -4.63 24.65
N SER A 51 -1.46 -3.86 23.84
CA SER A 51 -1.66 -4.17 22.43
C SER A 51 -0.36 -4.00 21.63
N VAL A 52 -0.05 -4.96 20.75
CA VAL A 52 1.01 -4.81 19.75
C VAL A 52 0.45 -4.03 18.56
N VAL A 53 0.65 -2.71 18.58
CA VAL A 53 0.19 -1.79 17.53
C VAL A 53 1.31 -1.41 16.56
N GLY A 54 2.56 -1.79 16.84
CA GLY A 54 3.72 -1.42 16.01
C GLY A 54 3.59 -1.78 14.54
N ALA A 55 2.85 -2.84 14.21
CA ALA A 55 2.60 -3.30 12.85
C ALA A 55 1.30 -2.78 12.21
N SER A 56 0.45 -2.05 12.94
CA SER A 56 -0.87 -1.62 12.44
C SER A 56 -0.79 -0.62 11.28
N ASN A 57 0.35 0.08 11.14
CA ASN A 57 0.57 1.16 10.18
C ASN A 57 -0.52 2.25 10.20
N ILE A 58 -1.17 2.44 11.34
CA ILE A 58 -2.14 3.53 11.55
C ILE A 58 -1.37 4.76 12.03
N TYR A 59 -1.03 5.62 11.09
CA TYR A 59 -0.40 6.92 11.35
C TYR A 59 -0.81 7.91 10.26
N GLY A 60 -0.69 9.20 10.56
CA GLY A 60 -1.01 10.25 9.61
C GLY A 60 -0.36 11.57 9.99
N PHE A 61 -0.49 12.53 9.08
CA PHE A 61 -0.14 13.92 9.33
C PHE A 61 -1.31 14.66 9.98
N LYS A 62 -1.03 15.69 10.77
CA LYS A 62 -2.01 16.46 11.56
C LYS A 62 -3.17 16.99 10.70
N ASP A 63 -2.89 17.46 9.50
CA ASP A 63 -3.90 18.08 8.61
C ASP A 63 -4.52 17.10 7.60
N TYR A 64 -4.22 15.81 7.72
CA TYR A 64 -4.74 14.77 6.84
C TYR A 64 -5.64 13.84 7.64
N SER A 65 -6.78 13.49 7.05
CA SER A 65 -7.52 12.30 7.46
C SER A 65 -6.77 11.06 7.00
N PHE A 66 -6.92 9.96 7.72
CA PHE A 66 -6.39 8.66 7.33
C PHE A 66 -7.53 7.79 6.86
N ALA A 67 -7.42 7.18 5.68
CA ALA A 67 -8.38 6.22 5.16
C ALA A 67 -7.70 4.90 4.86
N CYS A 68 -8.38 3.79 5.13
CA CYS A 68 -7.83 2.48 4.85
C CYS A 68 -8.93 1.45 4.56
N GLY A 69 -8.77 0.71 3.47
CA GLY A 69 -9.65 -0.40 3.13
C GLY A 69 -9.55 -1.56 4.12
N GLN A 70 -8.33 -1.91 4.55
CA GLN A 70 -8.09 -2.91 5.58
C GLN A 70 -6.79 -2.60 6.32
N THR A 71 -6.90 -2.41 7.64
CA THR A 71 -5.74 -2.17 8.51
C THR A 71 -5.06 -3.48 8.91
N ASN A 72 -3.76 -3.39 9.20
CA ASN A 72 -3.05 -4.49 9.83
C ASN A 72 -3.62 -4.74 11.25
N PRO A 73 -3.70 -6.00 11.70
CA PRO A 73 -4.38 -6.35 12.93
C PRO A 73 -3.71 -5.70 14.15
N ILE A 74 -4.54 -5.15 15.04
CA ILE A 74 -4.13 -4.78 16.39
C ILE A 74 -4.22 -6.04 17.24
N VAL A 75 -3.09 -6.52 17.75
CA VAL A 75 -3.00 -7.85 18.38
C VAL A 75 -2.81 -7.74 19.89
N TRP A 76 -3.57 -8.54 20.63
CA TRP A 76 -3.33 -8.82 22.04
C TRP A 76 -2.79 -10.24 22.18
N LYS A 77 -1.80 -10.40 23.06
CA LYS A 77 -1.17 -11.70 23.34
C LYS A 77 -1.65 -12.23 24.70
N SER A 78 -1.78 -13.54 24.79
CA SER A 78 -2.07 -14.23 26.03
C SER A 78 -0.84 -14.21 26.94
N SER A 79 -1.04 -13.86 28.21
CA SER A 79 0.02 -13.69 29.22
C SER A 79 0.50 -15.03 29.79
N SER A 80 -0.37 -16.06 29.78
CA SER A 80 -0.12 -17.35 30.44
C SER A 80 0.15 -18.52 29.49
N ASP A 81 -0.24 -18.40 28.21
CA ASP A 81 -0.08 -19.48 27.23
C ASP A 81 0.07 -18.90 25.82
N MET A 82 1.22 -19.10 25.17
CA MET A 82 1.59 -18.46 23.88
C MET A 82 0.85 -19.04 22.66
N ALA A 83 -0.12 -19.94 22.86
CA ALA A 83 -0.75 -20.70 21.78
C ALA A 83 -1.68 -19.86 20.88
N TYR A 84 -2.25 -18.77 21.41
CA TYR A 84 -3.24 -17.98 20.68
C TYR A 84 -2.94 -16.48 20.79
N ALA A 85 -3.11 -15.77 19.68
CA ALA A 85 -3.11 -14.32 19.59
C ALA A 85 -4.43 -13.87 18.98
N VAL A 86 -5.08 -12.88 19.59
CA VAL A 86 -6.35 -12.34 19.10
C VAL A 86 -6.07 -10.96 18.54
N GLY A 87 -6.47 -10.74 17.28
CA GLY A 87 -6.30 -9.48 16.59
C GLY A 87 -7.60 -8.93 16.05
N ILE A 88 -7.75 -7.62 16.09
CA ILE A 88 -8.86 -6.91 15.43
C ILE A 88 -8.30 -6.18 14.21
N THR A 89 -8.86 -6.47 13.04
CA THR A 89 -8.64 -5.69 11.81
C THR A 89 -9.82 -4.77 11.59
N LEU A 90 -9.53 -3.52 11.28
CA LEU A 90 -10.55 -2.55 10.90
C LEU A 90 -10.66 -2.52 9.38
N ASN A 91 -11.87 -2.74 8.87
CA ASN A 91 -12.19 -2.69 7.45
C ASN A 91 -12.92 -1.39 7.13
N ASN A 92 -12.53 -0.76 6.03
CA ASN A 92 -13.08 0.48 5.48
C ASN A 92 -13.23 1.57 6.55
N VAL A 93 -12.11 1.97 7.15
CA VAL A 93 -12.09 2.95 8.23
C VAL A 93 -11.48 4.27 7.80
N GLN A 94 -12.02 5.34 8.35
CA GLN A 94 -11.48 6.69 8.20
C GLN A 94 -11.34 7.36 9.57
N PHE A 95 -10.15 7.91 9.84
CA PHE A 95 -9.82 8.61 11.07
C PHE A 95 -9.49 10.07 10.76
N GLN A 96 -10.06 10.99 11.54
CA GLN A 96 -9.69 12.40 11.51
C GLN A 96 -9.57 12.95 12.93
N PRO A 97 -8.34 12.95 13.48
CA PRO A 97 -8.13 13.40 14.85
C PRO A 97 -8.13 14.93 15.01
N PHE A 98 -7.86 15.70 13.94
CA PHE A 98 -7.77 17.16 13.99
C PHE A 98 -8.60 17.81 12.89
N ASN A 99 -9.04 19.06 13.13
CA ASN A 99 -9.75 19.89 12.16
C ASN A 99 -10.93 19.17 11.48
N ALA A 100 -11.73 18.41 12.25
CA ALA A 100 -12.95 17.75 11.77
C ALA A 100 -14.13 18.72 11.54
N THR A 101 -13.90 20.02 11.79
CA THR A 101 -14.90 21.07 11.62
C THR A 101 -14.87 21.61 10.20
N PHE A 102 -16.05 21.63 9.56
CA PHE A 102 -16.23 22.26 8.26
C PHE A 102 -16.57 23.74 8.49
N MET A 103 -15.84 24.64 7.82
CA MET A 103 -16.20 26.06 7.77
C MET A 103 -17.08 26.30 6.55
N GLU A 104 -18.36 26.54 6.76
CA GLU A 104 -19.26 27.02 5.71
C GLU A 104 -19.41 28.54 5.87
N GLY A 105 -18.91 29.31 4.89
CA GLY A 105 -19.05 30.77 4.90
C GLY A 105 -18.40 31.49 6.10
N GLY A 106 -17.36 30.92 6.71
CA GLY A 106 -16.65 31.52 7.85
C GLY A 106 -17.30 31.31 9.22
N LYS A 107 -18.30 30.43 9.32
CA LYS A 107 -18.86 29.96 10.60
C LYS A 107 -18.57 28.48 10.79
N GLU A 108 -18.28 28.09 12.03
CA GLU A 108 -18.05 26.70 12.44
C GLU A 108 -19.38 25.95 12.30
N ALA A 109 -19.45 24.97 11.39
CA ALA A 109 -20.66 24.20 11.16
C ALA A 109 -20.81 23.09 12.22
N ASP A 110 -22.05 22.86 12.66
CA ASP A 110 -22.44 21.93 13.73
C ASP A 110 -22.23 20.43 13.41
N PHE A 111 -21.75 20.11 12.20
CA PHE A 111 -21.54 18.75 11.74
C PHE A 111 -20.06 18.43 11.50
N LEU A 112 -19.60 17.31 12.08
CA LEU A 112 -18.26 16.79 11.86
C LEU A 112 -18.20 16.14 10.47
N LYS A 113 -17.27 16.61 9.63
CA LYS A 113 -17.04 16.05 8.30
C LYS A 113 -15.57 15.67 8.15
N PHE A 114 -15.33 14.62 7.39
CA PHE A 114 -13.98 14.34 6.94
C PHE A 114 -13.45 15.43 6.00
N GLY A 115 -12.20 15.82 6.21
CA GLY A 115 -11.46 16.77 5.39
C GLY A 115 -11.14 16.18 4.02
N TRP A 116 -10.89 17.07 3.06
CA TRP A 116 -10.56 16.69 1.67
C TRP A 116 -9.16 16.09 1.54
N ARG A 117 -8.26 16.37 2.48
CA ARG A 117 -6.90 15.82 2.52
C ARG A 117 -6.96 14.45 3.18
N VAL A 118 -6.77 13.40 2.38
CA VAL A 118 -6.81 12.01 2.84
C VAL A 118 -5.44 11.37 2.59
N SER A 119 -4.98 10.60 3.55
CA SER A 119 -3.78 9.76 3.49
C SER A 119 -4.22 8.31 3.53
N ASP A 120 -3.92 7.57 2.47
CA ASP A 120 -4.24 6.16 2.38
C ASP A 120 -3.15 5.29 3.03
N CYS A 121 -3.55 4.17 3.62
CA CYS A 121 -2.64 3.22 4.28
C CYS A 121 -1.75 2.42 3.33
N GLN A 122 -2.01 2.45 2.02
CA GLN A 122 -1.23 1.76 1.01
C GLN A 122 -0.67 2.76 0.01
N GLY A 123 0.63 2.63 -0.29
CA GLY A 123 1.25 3.40 -1.37
C GLY A 123 0.75 2.93 -2.73
N LEU A 124 0.70 3.84 -3.70
CA LEU A 124 0.27 3.57 -5.08
C LEU A 124 1.08 2.44 -5.76
N PHE A 125 2.33 2.26 -5.34
CA PHE A 125 3.24 1.25 -5.90
C PHE A 125 3.86 0.41 -4.79
N SER A 126 3.70 -0.91 -4.91
CA SER A 126 4.39 -1.86 -4.04
C SER A 126 5.88 -1.95 -4.38
N ILE A 127 6.69 -2.50 -3.46
CA ILE A 127 8.12 -2.74 -3.71
C ILE A 127 8.34 -3.64 -4.95
N GLY A 128 7.47 -4.64 -5.16
CA GLY A 128 7.54 -5.53 -6.31
C GLY A 128 7.25 -4.80 -7.62
N THR A 129 6.27 -3.88 -7.60
CA THR A 129 5.94 -3.06 -8.76
C THR A 129 7.10 -2.14 -9.14
N TRP A 130 7.79 -1.55 -8.17
CA TRP A 130 8.98 -0.72 -8.42
C TRP A 130 10.13 -1.50 -9.05
N MET A 131 10.46 -2.67 -8.50
CA MET A 131 11.52 -3.51 -9.07
C MET A 131 11.17 -3.97 -10.50
N GLY A 132 9.91 -4.35 -10.73
CA GLY A 132 9.43 -4.72 -12.06
C GLY A 132 9.49 -3.56 -13.07
N LEU A 133 9.09 -2.35 -12.65
CA LEU A 133 9.10 -1.16 -13.50
C LEU A 133 10.53 -0.79 -13.92
N VAL A 134 11.49 -0.86 -12.99
CA VAL A 134 12.91 -0.58 -13.28
C VAL A 134 13.48 -1.58 -14.28
N VAL A 135 13.22 -2.87 -14.11
CA VAL A 135 13.69 -3.91 -15.05
C VAL A 135 13.03 -3.77 -16.42
N ALA A 136 11.73 -3.48 -16.46
CA ALA A 136 11.01 -3.26 -17.71
C ALA A 136 11.59 -2.07 -18.50
N LEU A 137 11.87 -0.95 -17.82
CA LEU A 137 12.50 0.21 -18.46
C LEU A 137 13.90 -0.12 -19.02
N LEU A 138 14.70 -0.91 -18.29
CA LEU A 138 16.01 -1.34 -18.77
C LEU A 138 15.91 -2.21 -20.03
N LEU A 139 15.01 -3.20 -20.03
CA LEU A 139 14.79 -4.07 -21.19
C LEU A 139 14.27 -3.29 -22.40
N ILE A 140 13.35 -2.33 -22.18
CA ILE A 140 12.89 -1.42 -23.24
C ILE A 140 14.07 -0.63 -23.80
N GLY A 141 14.96 -0.10 -22.94
CA GLY A 141 16.15 0.62 -23.39
C GLY A 141 17.06 -0.20 -24.29
N VAL A 142 17.37 -1.45 -23.90
CA VAL A 142 18.21 -2.36 -24.69
C VAL A 142 17.53 -2.75 -26.01
N LEU A 143 16.21 -3.03 -25.98
CA LEU A 143 15.45 -3.39 -27.16
C LEU A 143 15.34 -2.23 -28.15
N SER A 144 15.07 -1.01 -27.67
CA SER A 144 15.04 0.19 -28.49
C SER A 144 16.40 0.46 -29.13
N PHE A 145 17.50 0.27 -28.39
CA PHE A 145 18.85 0.40 -28.94
C PHE A 145 19.11 -0.62 -30.07
N GLY A 146 18.75 -1.89 -29.85
CA GLY A 146 18.84 -2.93 -30.88
C GLY A 146 17.98 -2.62 -32.11
N PHE A 147 16.75 -2.15 -31.90
CA PHE A 147 15.85 -1.76 -32.97
C PHE A 147 16.39 -0.59 -33.81
N LEU A 148 16.98 0.43 -33.16
CA LEU A 148 17.61 1.55 -33.86
C LEU A 148 18.82 1.09 -34.69
N MET A 149 19.62 0.16 -34.18
CA MET A 149 20.73 -0.44 -34.94
C MET A 149 20.23 -1.17 -36.19
N LEU A 150 19.15 -1.95 -36.08
CA LEU A 150 18.55 -2.64 -37.22
C LEU A 150 18.03 -1.68 -38.29
N ASN A 151 17.38 -0.58 -37.90
CA ASN A 151 16.92 0.45 -38.84
C ASN A 151 18.06 1.17 -39.58
N SER A 152 19.28 1.16 -39.01
CA SER A 152 20.44 1.80 -39.63
C SER A 152 21.10 0.95 -40.73
N VAL A 153 20.70 -0.32 -40.89
CA VAL A 153 21.27 -1.21 -41.91
C VAL A 153 20.75 -0.79 -43.27
N GLN A 154 21.56 -0.01 -43.98
CA GLN A 154 21.32 0.33 -45.38
C GLN A 154 21.77 -0.84 -46.25
N THR A 155 20.87 -1.36 -47.08
CA THR A 155 21.23 -2.31 -48.12
C THR A 155 22.07 -1.59 -49.16
N MET A 156 23.23 -2.17 -49.49
CA MET A 156 24.12 -1.57 -50.49
C MET A 156 23.39 -1.42 -51.82
N ASP A 157 23.29 -0.16 -52.25
CA ASP A 157 22.68 0.31 -53.50
C ASP A 157 23.56 -0.01 -54.73
N ARG A 158 24.25 -1.16 -54.71
CA ARG A 158 25.24 -1.54 -55.72
C ARG A 158 24.59 -2.13 -56.97
N PHE A 159 23.35 -2.57 -56.86
CA PHE A 159 22.61 -3.18 -57.96
C PHE A 159 21.66 -2.21 -58.67
N ASP A 160 21.49 -0.99 -58.15
CA ASP A 160 20.62 0.05 -58.72
C ASP A 160 21.41 1.09 -59.55
N ASP A 161 22.74 0.94 -59.65
CA ASP A 161 23.61 1.79 -60.46
C ASP A 161 24.07 1.04 -61.74
N PRO A 162 23.33 1.10 -62.87
CA PRO A 162 23.61 0.37 -64.12
C PRO A 162 24.80 0.99 -64.89
N LYS A 163 25.96 1.12 -64.23
CA LYS A 163 27.19 1.66 -64.80
C LYS A 163 28.21 0.60 -65.24
N GLN A 164 27.83 -0.68 -65.29
CA GLN A 164 28.65 -1.66 -66.02
C GLN A 164 28.38 -1.54 -67.53
N LYS A 165 29.43 -1.17 -68.27
CA LYS A 165 29.47 -1.11 -69.73
C LYS A 165 28.88 -2.40 -70.32
N GLN A 166 27.91 -2.27 -71.23
CA GLN A 166 27.42 -3.39 -72.03
C GLN A 166 28.62 -4.08 -72.71
N LEU A 167 28.81 -5.36 -72.44
CA LEU A 167 29.76 -6.21 -73.17
C LEU A 167 29.24 -6.38 -74.60
N ILE A 168 29.80 -5.62 -75.53
CA ILE A 168 29.53 -5.78 -76.96
C ILE A 168 30.27 -7.03 -77.42
N ILE A 169 29.56 -8.15 -77.55
CA ILE A 169 30.10 -9.36 -78.16
C ILE A 169 30.01 -9.17 -79.68
N SER A 170 31.15 -8.97 -80.34
CA SER A 170 31.23 -9.05 -81.80
C SER A 170 31.39 -10.53 -82.17
N SER A 171 30.29 -11.17 -82.57
CA SER A 171 30.34 -12.44 -83.29
C SER A 171 30.87 -12.19 -84.69
N LYS A 172 32.09 -12.65 -84.98
CA LYS A 172 32.57 -12.80 -86.36
C LYS A 172 32.07 -14.15 -86.87
N GLU A 173 31.27 -14.10 -87.94
CA GLU A 173 31.14 -15.20 -88.90
C GLU A 173 32.47 -15.47 -89.62
#